data_AF-A0A0R1TP85-F1
#
_entry.id   AF-A0A0R1TP85-F1
#
_cell.length_a   1.000
_cell.length_b   1.000
_cell.length_c   1.000
_cell.angle_alpha   90.00
_cell.angle_beta   90.00
_cell.angle_gamma   90.00
#
_symmetry.space_group_name_H-M   'P 1'
#
loop_
_entity.id
_entity.type
_entity.pdbx_description
1 polymer ?
#
loop_
_entity_poly.entity_id
_entity_poly.type
_entity_poly.pdbx_seq_one_letter_code
_entity_poly.pdbx_strand_id
1 'polypeptide(L)'
;MDYFGGAYMKVLGTILEQEDLNALRDTRIINLKSSMDEDEPVETLDVDFLSKPDADTTQENLINRLLDALYQTSMIVNLNDKDFGNASGVALEMKFKPVLNLDTSKARKFTKSLRELYRVLFKTMLIKGVDPEAWDDIDVSFHYDLPHNIKDAQTLSELVSRKTWLKALSIVNDVQAESEAIDKEQQDQLATNMQVIADNRGLTDGI
;
A
#
# COMPACT_ATOMS: atom_id res chain seq x y z
N MET A 1 1.20 6.84 -36.88
CA MET A 1 1.58 7.12 -38.29
C MET A 1 1.17 8.52 -38.72
N ASP A 2 0.01 9.05 -38.32
CA ASP A 2 -0.36 10.46 -38.62
C ASP A 2 0.47 11.54 -37.90
N TYR A 3 1.19 11.20 -36.83
CA TYR A 3 2.05 12.14 -36.10
C TYR A 3 3.19 12.72 -36.97
N PHE A 4 3.63 11.98 -38.00
CA PHE A 4 4.74 12.39 -38.88
C PHE A 4 4.28 12.87 -40.27
N GLY A 5 2.98 12.79 -40.58
CA GLY A 5 2.46 13.09 -41.92
C GLY A 5 2.14 14.56 -42.19
N GLY A 6 2.13 15.41 -41.15
CA GLY A 6 1.65 16.79 -41.21
C GLY A 6 2.63 17.82 -40.63
N ALA A 7 3.92 17.71 -40.94
CA ALA A 7 4.91 18.71 -40.52
C ALA A 7 4.77 19.99 -41.37
N TYR A 8 4.80 21.15 -40.71
CA TYR A 8 4.88 22.45 -41.40
C TYR A 8 6.34 22.85 -41.50
N MET A 9 6.82 23.24 -42.68
CA MET A 9 8.17 23.77 -42.83
C MET A 9 8.18 25.26 -42.45
N LYS A 10 9.08 25.68 -41.55
CA LYS A 10 9.34 27.10 -41.28
C LYS A 10 10.56 27.56 -42.06
N VAL A 11 10.46 28.71 -42.69
CA VAL A 11 11.56 29.39 -43.40
C VAL A 11 11.64 30.81 -42.86
N LEU A 12 12.80 31.21 -42.37
CA LEU A 12 13.06 32.53 -41.80
C LEU A 12 14.18 33.22 -42.59
N GLY A 13 14.03 34.51 -42.88
CA GLY A 13 15.03 35.32 -43.59
C GLY A 13 14.84 35.37 -45.12
N THR A 14 13.86 34.67 -45.68
CA THR A 14 13.48 34.82 -47.09
C THR A 14 12.04 34.37 -47.34
N ILE A 15 11.40 34.94 -48.37
CA ILE A 15 10.06 34.55 -48.83
C ILE A 15 10.24 33.76 -50.12
N LEU A 16 9.72 32.53 -50.13
CA LEU A 16 9.79 31.64 -51.29
C LEU A 16 8.76 32.03 -52.36
N GLU A 17 9.17 32.01 -53.63
CA GLU A 17 8.27 32.22 -54.76
C GLU A 17 7.63 30.90 -55.23
N GLN A 18 6.61 31.00 -56.10
CA GLN A 18 5.88 29.83 -56.57
C GLN A 18 6.75 28.84 -57.35
N GLU A 19 7.77 29.34 -58.06
CA GLU A 19 8.73 28.53 -58.78
C GLU A 19 9.64 27.75 -57.82
N ASP A 20 10.11 28.40 -56.74
CA ASP A 20 10.87 27.75 -55.67
C ASP A 20 10.05 26.63 -55.03
N LEU A 21 8.78 26.87 -54.71
CA LEU A 21 7.89 25.84 -54.13
C LEU A 21 7.73 24.61 -55.04
N ASN A 22 7.67 24.81 -56.36
CA ASN A 22 7.60 23.71 -57.32
C ASN A 22 8.93 22.93 -57.37
N ALA A 23 10.06 23.65 -57.41
CA ALA A 23 11.39 23.05 -57.37
C ALA A 23 11.62 22.27 -56.06
N LEU A 24 11.16 22.79 -54.92
CA LEU A 24 11.22 22.11 -53.62
C LEU A 24 10.40 20.83 -53.62
N ARG A 25 9.22 20.82 -54.24
CA ARG A 25 8.36 19.63 -54.35
C ARG A 25 8.99 18.55 -55.22
N ASP A 26 9.59 18.95 -56.34
CA ASP A 26 10.10 18.02 -57.35
C ASP A 26 11.49 17.48 -56.99
N THR A 27 12.37 18.34 -56.48
CA THR A 27 13.77 18.00 -56.17
C THR A 27 13.99 17.58 -54.72
N ARG A 28 13.07 17.97 -53.81
CA ARG A 28 13.16 17.74 -52.36
C ARG A 28 14.43 18.29 -51.69
N ILE A 29 15.08 19.28 -52.31
CA ILE A 29 16.29 19.93 -51.82
C ILE A 29 16.00 21.42 -51.63
N ILE A 30 16.38 21.98 -50.48
CA ILE A 30 16.29 23.42 -50.20
C ILE A 30 17.70 23.99 -50.27
N ASN A 31 17.93 24.92 -51.20
CA ASN A 31 19.18 25.64 -51.32
C ASN A 31 18.87 27.13 -51.50
N LEU A 32 19.13 27.92 -50.46
CA LEU A 32 18.74 29.32 -50.37
C LEU A 32 19.97 30.16 -50.02
N LYS A 33 20.05 31.35 -50.60
CA LYS A 33 21.13 32.33 -50.35
C LYS A 33 20.59 33.44 -49.46
N SER A 34 21.36 33.90 -48.48
CA SER A 34 20.93 34.95 -47.55
C SER A 34 21.00 36.38 -48.11
N SER A 35 21.83 36.63 -49.12
CA SER A 35 21.81 37.86 -49.93
C SER A 35 22.25 37.56 -51.36
N MET A 36 21.75 38.33 -52.33
CA MET A 36 22.16 38.20 -53.74
C MET A 36 23.54 38.80 -53.98
N ASP A 37 23.94 39.81 -53.20
CA ASP A 37 25.23 40.49 -53.31
C ASP A 37 26.29 39.83 -52.41
N GLU A 38 27.53 39.71 -52.91
CA GLU A 38 28.63 39.09 -52.17
C GLU A 38 29.18 39.98 -51.03
N ASP A 39 28.87 41.28 -51.07
CA ASP A 39 29.39 42.31 -50.15
C ASP A 39 28.43 42.62 -48.99
N GLU A 40 27.20 42.09 -49.00
CA GLU A 40 26.22 42.30 -47.92
C GLU A 40 26.43 41.34 -46.75
N PRO A 41 26.18 41.79 -45.50
CA PRO A 41 26.30 40.92 -44.34
C PRO A 41 25.30 39.77 -44.44
N VAL A 42 25.81 38.55 -44.32
CA VAL A 42 25.03 37.30 -44.37
C VAL A 42 23.95 37.32 -43.29
N GLU A 43 22.68 37.48 -43.67
CA GLU A 43 21.56 37.23 -42.76
C GLU A 43 21.50 35.74 -42.40
N THR A 44 21.17 35.43 -41.14
CA THR A 44 21.04 34.05 -40.69
C THR A 44 19.77 33.43 -41.27
N LEU A 45 19.92 32.64 -42.32
CA LEU A 45 18.83 31.84 -42.88
C LEU A 45 18.67 30.55 -42.08
N ASP A 46 17.49 30.34 -41.52
CA ASP A 46 17.12 29.11 -40.79
C ASP A 46 15.94 28.42 -41.48
N VAL A 47 16.12 27.13 -41.79
CA VAL A 47 15.12 26.28 -42.42
C VAL A 47 15.03 24.98 -41.63
N ASP A 48 13.88 24.76 -41.02
CA ASP A 48 13.62 23.56 -40.25
C ASP A 48 12.13 23.20 -40.30
N PHE A 49 11.81 21.96 -39.96
CA PHE A 49 10.43 21.54 -39.78
C PHE A 49 9.94 21.97 -38.39
N LEU A 50 8.77 22.59 -38.35
CA LEU A 50 8.06 22.80 -37.10
C LEU A 50 7.61 21.45 -36.56
N SER A 51 8.31 20.95 -35.55
CA SER A 51 7.93 19.75 -34.84
C SER A 51 6.70 20.04 -33.97
N LYS A 52 5.76 19.10 -33.94
CA LYS A 52 4.71 19.12 -32.92
C LYS A 52 5.39 18.93 -31.57
N PRO A 53 5.06 19.74 -30.54
CA PRO A 53 5.64 19.54 -29.21
C PRO A 53 5.33 18.11 -28.75
N ASP A 54 6.39 17.39 -28.42
CA ASP A 54 6.27 16.04 -27.89
C ASP A 54 5.66 16.11 -26.50
N ALA A 55 4.52 15.45 -26.34
CA ALA A 55 3.79 15.41 -25.08
C ALA A 55 4.04 14.09 -24.31
N ASP A 56 4.96 13.23 -24.76
CA ASP A 56 5.22 11.92 -24.16
C ASP A 56 5.53 12.04 -22.66
N THR A 57 6.47 12.91 -22.29
CA THR A 57 6.79 13.18 -20.87
C THR A 57 5.58 13.70 -20.08
N THR A 58 4.69 14.48 -20.71
CA THR A 58 3.48 14.97 -20.04
C THR A 58 2.46 13.84 -19.85
N GLN A 59 2.32 12.97 -20.84
CA GLN A 59 1.45 11.80 -20.78
C GLN A 59 1.94 10.79 -19.74
N GLU A 60 3.24 10.51 -19.69
CA GLU A 60 3.84 9.64 -18.69
C GLU A 60 3.62 10.19 -17.27
N ASN A 61 3.86 11.49 -17.06
CA ASN A 61 3.59 12.15 -15.77
C ASN A 61 2.10 12.11 -15.40
N LEU A 62 1.19 12.25 -16.37
CA LEU A 62 -0.25 12.12 -16.14
C LEU A 62 -0.61 10.70 -15.72
N ILE A 63 -0.10 9.69 -16.42
CA ILE A 63 -0.35 8.28 -16.11
C ILE A 63 0.13 7.95 -14.69
N ASN A 64 1.34 8.39 -14.32
CA ASN A 64 1.87 8.19 -12.97
C ASN A 64 0.98 8.83 -11.89
N ARG A 65 0.52 10.07 -12.10
CA ARG A 65 -0.40 10.74 -11.17
C ARG A 65 -1.76 10.06 -11.06
N LEU A 66 -2.29 9.56 -12.18
CA LEU A 66 -3.55 8.81 -12.18
C LEU A 66 -3.41 7.49 -11.43
N LEU A 67 -2.28 6.79 -11.60
CA LEU A 67 -1.98 5.58 -10.87
C LEU A 67 -1.89 5.84 -9.35
N ASP A 68 -1.20 6.90 -8.94
CA ASP A 68 -1.12 7.29 -7.53
C ASP A 68 -2.49 7.66 -6.95
N ALA A 69 -3.27 8.47 -7.69
CA ALA A 69 -4.62 8.87 -7.28
C ALA A 69 -5.57 7.66 -7.17
N LEU A 70 -5.41 6.65 -8.03
CA LEU A 70 -6.17 5.42 -7.97
C LEU A 70 -5.95 4.71 -6.63
N TYR A 71 -4.68 4.46 -6.26
CA TYR A 71 -4.34 3.81 -4.99
C TYR A 71 -4.83 4.59 -3.77
N GLN A 72 -4.72 5.91 -3.80
CA GLN A 72 -5.21 6.79 -2.73
C GLN A 72 -6.73 6.75 -2.60
N THR A 73 -7.45 6.79 -3.73
CA THR A 73 -8.92 6.83 -3.74
C THR A 73 -9.53 5.47 -3.43
N SER A 74 -8.95 4.38 -3.95
CA SER A 74 -9.43 3.03 -3.71
C SER A 74 -9.02 2.48 -2.35
N MET A 75 -8.12 3.17 -1.63
CA MET A 75 -7.55 2.73 -0.35
C MET A 75 -6.98 1.31 -0.42
N ILE A 76 -6.25 0.98 -1.49
CA ILE A 76 -5.55 -0.30 -1.63
C ILE A 76 -4.03 -0.07 -1.61
N VAL A 77 -3.28 -1.07 -1.17
CA VAL A 77 -1.81 -1.00 -1.16
C VAL A 77 -1.26 -1.31 -2.55
N ASN A 78 -0.31 -0.49 -3.00
CA ASN A 78 0.49 -0.80 -4.17
C ASN A 78 1.66 -1.72 -3.78
N LEU A 79 1.54 -3.02 -4.07
CA LEU A 79 2.60 -4.01 -3.80
C LEU A 79 3.79 -3.91 -4.78
N ASN A 80 3.58 -3.28 -5.94
CA ASN A 80 4.62 -3.09 -6.96
C ASN A 80 5.43 -1.80 -6.73
N ASP A 81 5.13 -1.06 -5.66
CA ASP A 81 5.92 0.09 -5.27
C ASP A 81 7.36 -0.36 -4.94
N LYS A 82 8.34 0.25 -5.61
CA LYS A 82 9.78 0.00 -5.41
C LYS A 82 10.20 0.15 -3.95
N ASP A 83 9.51 0.98 -3.18
CA ASP A 83 9.81 1.25 -1.77
C ASP A 83 9.06 0.31 -0.83
N PHE A 84 8.26 -0.63 -1.35
CA PHE A 84 7.52 -1.61 -0.54
C PHE A 84 8.46 -2.68 0.05
N GLY A 85 9.35 -3.26 -0.76
CA GLY A 85 10.25 -4.34 -0.35
C GLY A 85 11.38 -3.91 0.60
N ASN A 86 11.74 -2.62 0.61
CA ASN A 86 12.79 -2.05 1.46
C ASN A 86 12.24 -1.31 2.69
N ALA A 87 10.92 -1.30 2.90
CA ALA A 87 10.30 -0.60 4.01
C ALA A 87 10.66 -1.28 5.35
N SER A 88 11.00 -0.47 6.36
CA SER A 88 11.06 -0.94 7.74
C SER A 88 9.66 -1.38 8.22
N GLY A 89 9.57 -2.23 9.24
CA GLY A 89 8.27 -2.72 9.74
C GLY A 89 7.25 -1.61 10.03
N VAL A 90 7.70 -0.49 10.61
CA VAL A 90 6.86 0.69 10.88
C VAL A 90 6.42 1.39 9.58
N ALA A 91 7.31 1.50 8.60
CA ALA A 91 6.98 2.08 7.30
C ALA A 91 5.99 1.19 6.51
N LEU A 92 6.10 -0.14 6.69
CA LEU A 92 5.18 -1.10 6.10
C LEU A 92 3.78 -0.97 6.72
N GLU A 93 3.67 -0.88 8.05
CA GLU A 93 2.41 -0.60 8.75
C GLU A 93 1.76 0.71 8.28
N MET A 94 2.57 1.79 8.12
CA MET A 94 2.09 3.06 7.57
C MET A 94 1.50 2.91 6.16
N LYS A 95 2.10 2.08 5.30
CA LYS A 95 1.60 1.80 3.96
C LYS A 95 0.27 1.01 3.98
N PHE A 96 0.06 0.13 4.97
CA PHE A 96 -1.19 -0.63 5.12
C PHE A 96 -2.34 0.16 5.77
N LYS A 97 -2.06 1.29 6.41
CA LYS A 97 -3.05 2.10 7.13
C LYS A 97 -4.31 2.46 6.31
N PRO A 98 -4.24 2.82 5.02
CA PRO A 98 -5.44 3.10 4.21
C PRO A 98 -6.36 1.88 4.08
N VAL A 99 -5.80 0.69 3.85
CA VAL A 99 -6.56 -0.57 3.80
C VAL A 99 -7.21 -0.86 5.15
N LEU A 100 -6.47 -0.67 6.25
CA LEU A 100 -7.02 -0.88 7.59
C LEU A 100 -8.21 0.05 7.90
N ASN A 101 -8.17 1.30 7.43
CA ASN A 101 -9.29 2.23 7.57
C ASN A 101 -10.53 1.75 6.80
N LEU A 102 -10.33 1.26 5.58
CA LEU A 102 -11.40 0.69 4.75
C LEU A 102 -11.97 -0.57 5.41
N ASP A 103 -11.11 -1.45 5.91
CA ASP A 103 -11.52 -2.71 6.52
C ASP A 103 -12.20 -2.49 7.88
N THR A 104 -11.77 -1.49 8.66
CA THR A 104 -12.49 -1.09 9.89
C THR A 104 -13.90 -0.59 9.56
N SER A 105 -14.05 0.16 8.46
CA SER A 105 -15.35 0.65 8.02
C SER A 105 -16.26 -0.49 7.55
N LYS A 106 -15.69 -1.50 6.87
CA LYS A 106 -16.41 -2.73 6.47
C LYS A 106 -16.78 -3.58 7.68
N ALA A 107 -15.84 -3.78 8.61
CA ALA A 107 -16.04 -4.51 9.85
C ALA A 107 -17.22 -3.95 10.65
N ARG A 108 -17.29 -2.62 10.83
CA ARG A 108 -18.45 -1.99 11.50
C ARG A 108 -19.78 -2.30 10.83
N LYS A 109 -19.83 -2.26 9.49
CA LYS A 109 -21.05 -2.61 8.73
C LYS A 109 -21.40 -4.08 8.90
N PHE A 110 -20.39 -4.95 8.90
CA PHE A 110 -20.56 -6.39 9.09
C PHE A 110 -21.05 -6.70 10.51
N THR A 111 -20.45 -6.12 11.56
CA THR A 111 -20.93 -6.22 12.95
C THR A 111 -22.38 -5.81 13.07
N LYS A 112 -22.77 -4.68 12.46
CA LYS A 112 -24.17 -4.25 12.44
C LYS A 112 -25.08 -5.28 11.79
N SER A 113 -24.71 -5.81 10.62
CA SER A 113 -25.49 -6.85 9.95
C SER A 113 -25.59 -8.14 10.76
N LEU A 114 -24.52 -8.50 11.45
CA LEU A 114 -24.46 -9.70 12.28
C LEU A 114 -25.35 -9.55 13.52
N ARG A 115 -25.34 -8.38 14.18
CA ARG A 115 -26.26 -8.08 15.29
C ARG A 115 -27.72 -8.12 14.86
N GLU A 116 -28.07 -7.56 13.71
CA GLU A 116 -29.44 -7.65 13.18
C GLU A 116 -29.84 -9.10 12.84
N LEU A 117 -28.92 -9.90 12.28
CA LEU A 117 -29.14 -11.33 12.05
C LEU A 117 -29.42 -12.05 13.38
N TYR A 118 -28.57 -11.85 14.39
CA TYR A 118 -28.74 -12.47 15.71
C TYR A 118 -30.00 -12.00 16.44
N ARG A 119 -30.39 -10.73 16.27
CA ARG A 119 -31.65 -10.21 16.79
C ARG A 119 -32.85 -10.98 16.26
N VAL A 120 -32.87 -11.34 14.96
CA VAL A 120 -33.93 -12.16 14.39
C VAL A 120 -33.87 -13.61 14.90
N LEU A 121 -32.66 -14.18 15.00
CA LEU A 121 -32.45 -15.55 15.48
C LEU A 121 -32.86 -15.74 16.94
N PHE A 122 -32.53 -14.79 17.81
CA PHE A 122 -32.88 -14.85 19.23
C PHE A 122 -34.38 -14.65 19.44
N LYS A 123 -35.02 -13.79 18.64
CA LYS A 123 -36.48 -13.60 18.68
C LYS A 123 -37.29 -14.80 18.16
N THR A 124 -36.73 -15.60 17.26
CA THR A 124 -37.39 -16.83 16.78
C THR A 124 -37.31 -17.98 17.78
N MET A 125 -36.63 -17.81 18.94
CA MET A 125 -36.46 -18.83 20.00
C MET A 125 -35.95 -20.19 19.49
N LEU A 126 -35.25 -20.20 18.34
CA LEU A 126 -34.65 -21.43 17.79
C LEU A 126 -33.54 -21.97 18.69
N ILE A 127 -32.93 -21.10 19.50
CA ILE A 127 -31.90 -21.43 20.47
C ILE A 127 -32.53 -21.37 21.86
N LYS A 128 -32.66 -22.53 22.52
CA LYS A 128 -33.20 -22.62 23.88
C LYS A 128 -32.18 -22.08 24.91
N GLY A 129 -32.65 -21.26 25.85
CA GLY A 129 -31.84 -20.79 26.98
C GLY A 129 -31.04 -19.51 26.74
N VAL A 130 -31.28 -18.81 25.63
CA VAL A 130 -30.69 -17.49 25.34
C VAL A 130 -31.74 -16.41 25.52
N ASP A 131 -31.38 -15.32 26.20
CA ASP A 131 -32.24 -14.14 26.33
C ASP A 131 -32.47 -13.52 24.94
N PRO A 132 -33.75 -13.30 24.53
CA PRO A 132 -34.07 -12.61 23.28
C PRO A 132 -33.38 -11.25 23.10
N GLU A 133 -32.95 -10.57 24.17
CA GLU A 133 -32.26 -9.28 24.13
C GLU A 133 -30.72 -9.36 24.19
N ALA A 134 -30.14 -10.56 24.34
CA ALA A 134 -28.68 -10.75 24.39
C ALA A 134 -27.95 -10.44 23.06
N TRP A 135 -28.67 -10.06 22.00
CA TRP A 135 -28.09 -9.73 20.70
C TRP A 135 -27.24 -8.45 20.73
N ASP A 136 -27.53 -7.52 21.66
CA ASP A 136 -26.80 -6.26 21.80
C ASP A 136 -25.42 -6.46 22.45
N ASP A 137 -25.32 -7.44 23.35
CA ASP A 137 -24.09 -7.81 24.07
C ASP A 137 -23.08 -8.57 23.19
N ILE A 138 -23.40 -8.85 21.93
CA ILE A 138 -22.50 -9.55 21.01
C ILE A 138 -21.35 -8.60 20.63
N ASP A 139 -20.16 -8.89 21.16
CA ASP A 139 -18.90 -8.30 20.71
C ASP A 139 -18.31 -9.12 19.56
N VAL A 140 -17.97 -8.44 18.47
CA VAL A 140 -17.43 -9.07 17.25
C VAL A 140 -16.04 -8.52 17.03
N SER A 141 -15.02 -9.34 17.25
CA SER A 141 -13.64 -9.01 16.96
C SER A 141 -13.25 -9.52 15.57
N PHE A 142 -12.50 -8.70 14.83
CA PHE A 142 -11.87 -9.09 13.57
C PHE A 142 -10.37 -9.16 13.78
N HIS A 143 -9.74 -10.18 13.20
CA HIS A 143 -8.29 -10.31 13.15
C HIS A 143 -7.80 -9.86 11.77
N TYR A 144 -6.71 -9.09 11.74
CA TYR A 144 -6.09 -8.61 10.51
C TYR A 144 -4.66 -9.13 10.47
N ASP A 145 -4.32 -9.87 9.42
CA ASP A 145 -2.97 -10.37 9.18
C ASP A 145 -2.10 -9.24 8.63
N LEU A 146 -1.64 -8.36 9.51
CA LEU A 146 -0.73 -7.28 9.18
C LEU A 146 0.70 -7.65 9.56
N PRO A 147 1.70 -7.25 8.75
CA PRO A 147 3.10 -7.41 9.13
C PRO A 147 3.42 -6.48 10.31
N HIS A 148 3.58 -7.05 11.50
CA HIS A 148 3.84 -6.34 12.73
C HIS A 148 5.25 -6.57 13.27
N ASN A 149 5.79 -5.55 13.96
CA ASN A 149 7.06 -5.67 14.66
C ASN A 149 6.85 -6.23 16.08
N ILE A 150 7.26 -7.49 16.31
CA ILE A 150 7.13 -8.19 17.59
C ILE A 150 7.93 -7.50 18.73
N LYS A 151 8.89 -6.63 18.39
CA LYS A 151 9.74 -5.94 19.38
C LYS A 151 8.94 -5.07 20.36
N ASP A 152 7.86 -4.43 19.90
CA ASP A 152 7.07 -3.53 20.75
C ASP A 152 6.27 -4.31 21.80
N ALA A 153 5.95 -5.58 21.53
CA ALA A 153 5.23 -6.45 22.45
C ALA A 153 6.03 -6.82 23.71
N GLN A 154 7.36 -6.79 23.68
CA GLN A 154 8.18 -7.02 24.89
C GLN A 154 7.98 -5.92 25.93
N THR A 155 7.87 -4.65 25.50
CA THR A 155 7.69 -3.52 26.40
C THR A 155 6.32 -3.51 27.08
N LEU A 156 5.31 -4.10 26.44
CA LEU A 156 3.95 -4.18 26.97
C LEU A 156 3.79 -5.22 28.08
N SER A 157 4.68 -6.22 28.18
CA SER A 157 4.58 -7.32 29.14
C SER A 157 4.48 -6.84 30.60
N GLU A 158 5.17 -5.75 30.93
CA GLU A 158 5.23 -5.21 32.29
C GLU A 158 4.11 -4.21 32.62
N LEU A 159 3.41 -3.67 31.61
CA LEU A 159 2.43 -2.58 31.80
C LEU A 159 0.98 -3.05 31.78
N VAL A 160 0.67 -4.16 31.11
CA VAL A 160 -0.72 -4.62 30.92
C VAL A 160 -0.96 -6.01 31.51
N SER A 161 -2.23 -6.37 31.69
CA SER A 161 -2.57 -7.73 32.13
C SER A 161 -2.10 -8.77 31.13
N ARG A 162 -1.73 -9.97 31.62
CA ARG A 162 -1.18 -11.06 30.81
C ARG A 162 -2.05 -11.40 29.60
N LYS A 163 -3.38 -11.41 29.76
CA LYS A 163 -4.33 -11.64 28.66
C LYS A 163 -4.29 -10.51 27.61
N THR A 164 -4.14 -9.26 28.04
CA THR A 164 -4.02 -8.11 27.13
C THR A 164 -2.69 -8.13 26.39
N TRP A 165 -1.62 -8.54 27.06
CA TRP A 165 -0.30 -8.72 26.47
C TRP A 165 -0.30 -9.84 25.41
N LEU A 166 -0.84 -11.02 25.73
CA LEU A 166 -0.97 -12.13 24.78
C LEU A 166 -1.81 -11.73 23.55
N LYS A 167 -2.86 -10.92 23.74
CA LYS A 167 -3.67 -10.39 22.63
C LYS A 167 -2.91 -9.43 21.72
N ALA A 168 -1.86 -8.77 22.22
CA ALA A 168 -1.01 -7.90 21.42
C ALA A 168 0.01 -8.70 20.58
N LEU A 169 0.25 -9.98 20.91
CA LEU A 169 1.11 -10.85 20.13
C LEU A 169 0.35 -11.44 18.94
N SER A 170 0.76 -11.08 17.73
CA SER A 170 0.19 -11.63 16.48
C SER A 170 0.48 -13.12 16.26
N ILE A 171 1.30 -13.75 17.11
CA ILE A 171 1.67 -15.17 17.02
C ILE A 171 0.60 -16.06 17.69
N VAL A 172 -0.16 -15.51 18.64
CA VAL A 172 -1.09 -16.27 19.48
C VAL A 172 -2.49 -16.22 18.87
N ASN A 173 -2.95 -17.37 18.35
CA ASN A 173 -4.29 -17.48 17.73
C ASN A 173 -5.42 -17.50 18.78
N ASP A 174 -5.23 -18.20 19.90
CA ASP A 174 -6.19 -18.30 21.00
C ASP A 174 -5.52 -17.92 22.31
N VAL A 175 -5.85 -16.72 22.80
CA VAL A 175 -5.31 -16.16 24.05
C VAL A 175 -5.70 -17.00 25.27
N GLN A 176 -6.88 -17.62 25.26
CA GLN A 176 -7.36 -18.39 26.40
C GLN A 176 -6.64 -19.74 26.48
N ALA A 177 -6.52 -20.43 25.35
CA ALA A 177 -5.74 -21.67 25.26
C ALA A 177 -4.26 -21.44 25.61
N GLU A 178 -3.66 -20.35 25.14
CA GLU A 178 -2.26 -20.01 25.45
C GLU A 178 -2.07 -19.67 26.93
N SER A 179 -3.01 -18.91 27.53
CA SER A 179 -2.98 -18.63 28.97
C SER A 179 -3.04 -19.91 29.79
N GLU A 180 -3.88 -20.87 29.40
CA GLU A 180 -4.00 -22.17 30.07
C GLU A 180 -2.75 -23.04 29.90
N ALA A 181 -2.13 -23.01 28.71
CA ALA A 181 -0.87 -23.70 28.45
C ALA A 181 0.26 -23.16 29.35
N ILE A 182 0.39 -21.83 29.45
CA ILE A 182 1.38 -21.17 30.32
C ILE A 182 1.14 -21.52 31.79
N ASP A 183 -0.11 -21.49 32.26
CA ASP A 183 -0.44 -21.82 33.65
C ASP A 183 -0.12 -23.29 33.96
N LYS A 184 -0.34 -24.19 33.00
CA LYS A 184 0.05 -25.60 33.11
C LYS A 184 1.57 -25.78 33.16
N GLU A 185 2.31 -25.10 32.29
CA GLU A 185 3.78 -25.13 32.31
C GLU A 185 4.34 -24.60 33.64
N GLN A 186 3.73 -23.55 34.21
CA GLN A 186 4.12 -23.04 35.53
C GLN A 186 3.83 -24.04 36.64
N GLN A 187 2.67 -24.70 36.63
CA GLN A 187 2.35 -25.74 37.61
C GLN A 187 3.31 -26.92 37.52
N ASP A 188 3.63 -27.38 36.30
CA ASP A 188 4.59 -28.48 36.06
C ASP A 188 6.01 -28.09 36.51
N GLN A 189 6.43 -26.85 36.26
CA GLN A 189 7.71 -26.33 36.76
C GLN A 189 7.74 -26.22 38.29
N LEU A 190 6.68 -25.73 38.93
CA LEU A 190 6.59 -25.65 40.38
C LEU A 190 6.60 -27.04 41.01
N ALA A 191 5.90 -28.02 40.42
CA ALA A 191 5.91 -29.40 40.87
C ALA A 191 7.31 -30.02 40.76
N THR A 192 7.99 -29.79 39.62
CA THR A 192 9.37 -30.26 39.40
C THR A 192 10.34 -29.63 40.40
N ASN A 193 10.23 -28.31 40.64
CA ASN A 193 11.08 -27.60 41.58
C ASN A 193 10.85 -28.06 43.03
N MET A 194 9.60 -28.30 43.43
CA MET A 194 9.29 -28.86 44.75
C MET A 194 9.82 -30.28 44.92
N GLN A 195 9.79 -31.09 43.86
CA GLN A 195 10.33 -32.45 43.87
C GLN A 195 11.86 -32.44 44.02
N VAL A 196 12.55 -31.55 43.31
CA VAL A 196 14.01 -31.34 43.46
C VAL A 196 14.39 -30.83 44.86
N ILE A 197 13.57 -29.97 45.47
CA ILE A 197 13.79 -29.51 46.85
C ILE A 197 13.54 -30.63 47.87
N ALA A 198 12.54 -31.48 47.64
CA ALA A 198 12.25 -32.64 48.49
C ALA A 198 13.37 -33.69 48.41
N ASP A 199 13.88 -33.95 47.21
CA ASP A 199 14.99 -34.88 46.98
C ASP A 199 16.29 -34.37 47.63
N ASN A 200 16.59 -33.07 47.53
CA ASN A 200 17.77 -32.47 48.18
C ASN A 200 17.70 -32.46 49.72
N ARG A 201 16.50 -32.37 50.31
CA ARG A 201 16.33 -32.49 51.77
C ARG A 201 16.56 -33.92 52.28
N GLY A 202 16.42 -34.93 51.43
CA GLY A 202 16.74 -36.33 51.75
C GLY A 202 18.24 -36.63 51.83
N LEU A 203 19.11 -35.76 51.31
CA LEU A 203 20.57 -35.92 51.35
C LEU A 203 21.25 -35.22 52.53
N THR A 204 20.57 -34.31 53.24
CA THR A 204 21.16 -33.54 54.35
C THR A 204 20.96 -34.15 55.74
N ASP A 205 20.14 -35.19 55.88
CA ASP A 205 19.95 -35.93 57.15
C ASP A 205 20.96 -37.10 57.33
N GLY A 206 22.06 -37.07 56.57
CA GLY A 206 23.10 -38.10 56.55
C GLY A 206 24.52 -37.59 56.80
N ILE A 207 24.71 -36.69 57.78
CA ILE A 207 26.00 -36.40 58.42
C ILE A 207 25.83 -36.48 59.93
#